data_AF-A0A4Q2YTC1-F1
#
_entry.id   AF-A0A4Q2YTC1-F1
#
_cell.length_a   1.000
_cell.length_b   1.000
_cell.length_c   1.000
_cell.angle_alpha   90.00
_cell.angle_beta   90.00
_cell.angle_gamma   90.00
#
_symmetry.space_group_name_H-M   'P 1'
#
loop_
_entity.id
_entity.type
_entity.pdbx_description
1 polymer ?
#
loop_
_entity_poly.entity_id
_entity_poly.type
_entity_poly.pdbx_seq_one_letter_code
_entity_poly.pdbx_strand_id
1 'polypeptide(L)'
;YGQTPPMVNASRPPGEWQTYDIIFEGPRWDASGKLLKKAYLTVLHNGLIVHNRRELHGNTVYRGVGNYDTPHAPKGFIELYEHGNPVRFRNIWIREIKVPTAEDLGMAPEAK
;
A
#
# COMPACT_ATOMS: atom_id res chain seq x y z
N TYR A 1 0.30 5.67 -8.05
CA TYR A 1 0.46 6.73 -9.07
C TYR A 1 0.31 6.13 -10.46
N GLY A 2 -0.41 6.79 -11.38
CA GLY A 2 -0.56 6.33 -12.77
C GLY A 2 -1.41 5.06 -13.00
N GLN A 3 -1.94 4.42 -11.95
CA GLN A 3 -2.69 3.17 -12.05
C GLN A 3 -4.20 3.35 -11.81
N THR A 4 -4.58 4.01 -10.71
CA THR A 4 -5.99 4.13 -10.31
C THR A 4 -6.25 5.50 -9.66
N PRO A 5 -7.27 6.25 -10.09
CA PRO A 5 -7.65 7.50 -9.44
C PRO A 5 -8.25 7.25 -8.04
N PRO A 6 -8.16 8.22 -7.10
CA PRO A 6 -8.82 8.11 -5.81
C PRO A 6 -10.35 8.16 -5.98
N MET A 7 -11.06 7.50 -5.06
CA MET A 7 -12.54 7.47 -5.07
C MET A 7 -13.16 8.85 -4.78
N VAL A 8 -12.44 9.70 -4.04
CA VAL A 8 -12.84 11.06 -3.69
C VAL A 8 -11.60 11.94 -3.52
N ASN A 9 -11.73 13.24 -3.80
CA ASN A 9 -10.72 14.22 -3.41
C ASN A 9 -10.99 14.65 -1.96
N ALA A 10 -10.08 14.29 -1.05
CA ALA A 10 -10.18 14.60 0.38
C ALA A 10 -9.20 15.69 0.84
N SER A 11 -8.58 16.44 -0.08
CA SER A 11 -7.57 17.44 0.25
C SER A 11 -8.14 18.64 0.99
N ARG A 12 -7.43 19.05 2.05
CA ARG A 12 -7.62 20.36 2.71
C ARG A 12 -6.86 21.49 1.98
N PRO A 13 -7.16 22.76 2.25
CA PRO A 13 -6.42 23.91 1.71
C PRO A 13 -4.90 23.87 1.98
N PRO A 14 -4.08 24.57 1.18
CA PRO A 14 -2.65 24.70 1.42
C PRO A 14 -2.33 25.26 2.81
N GLY A 15 -1.29 24.71 3.45
CA GLY A 15 -0.88 25.09 4.81
C GLY A 15 -1.56 24.28 5.92
N GLU A 16 -2.66 23.58 5.61
CA GLU A 16 -3.27 22.63 6.54
C GLU A 16 -2.61 21.26 6.47
N TRP A 17 -2.62 20.56 7.61
CA TRP A 17 -2.10 19.21 7.68
C TRP A 17 -3.04 18.22 7.02
N GLN A 18 -2.49 17.47 6.08
CA GLN A 18 -3.08 16.26 5.53
C GLN A 18 -2.65 15.05 6.37
N THR A 19 -3.53 14.07 6.52
CA THR A 19 -3.26 12.83 7.24
C THR A 19 -3.49 11.64 6.34
N TYR A 20 -2.61 10.65 6.44
CA TYR A 20 -2.71 9.39 5.70
C TYR A 20 -2.65 8.23 6.69
N ASP A 21 -3.65 7.35 6.62
CA ASP A 21 -3.59 6.03 7.20
C ASP A 21 -3.49 5.03 6.05
N ILE A 22 -2.40 4.26 6.03
CA ILE A 22 -2.07 3.37 4.92
C ILE A 22 -1.93 1.95 5.45
N ILE A 23 -2.71 1.04 4.86
CA ILE A 23 -2.60 -0.40 5.10
C ILE A 23 -2.05 -1.01 3.80
N PHE A 24 -0.88 -1.61 3.89
CA PHE A 24 -0.19 -2.19 2.74
C PHE A 24 0.04 -3.68 2.93
N GLU A 25 -0.55 -4.47 2.03
CA GLU A 25 -0.26 -5.90 1.89
C GLU A 25 0.78 -6.05 0.77
N GLY A 26 2.04 -6.31 1.13
CA GLY A 26 3.11 -6.44 0.15
C GLY A 26 2.97 -7.67 -0.77
N PRO A 27 3.53 -7.61 -1.99
CA PRO A 27 3.54 -8.74 -2.91
C PRO A 27 4.43 -9.89 -2.39
N ARG A 28 4.23 -11.10 -2.91
CA ARG A 28 5.01 -12.30 -2.57
C ARG A 28 5.38 -13.07 -3.82
N TRP A 29 6.59 -13.61 -3.83
CA TRP A 29 7.11 -14.50 -4.86
C TRP A 29 7.56 -15.82 -4.23
N ASP A 30 7.61 -16.88 -5.04
CA ASP A 30 8.25 -18.13 -4.64
C ASP A 30 9.78 -18.07 -4.84
N ALA A 31 10.47 -19.16 -4.49
CA ALA A 31 11.91 -19.28 -4.62
C ALA A 31 12.41 -19.23 -6.08
N SER A 32 11.53 -19.48 -7.06
CA SER A 32 11.86 -19.38 -8.49
C SER A 32 11.66 -17.96 -9.05
N GLY A 33 11.15 -17.04 -8.22
CA GLY A 33 10.83 -15.67 -8.64
C GLY A 33 9.47 -15.55 -9.33
N LYS A 34 8.60 -16.57 -9.26
CA LYS A 34 7.23 -16.49 -9.75
C LYS A 34 6.35 -15.77 -8.73
N LEU A 35 5.54 -14.82 -9.20
CA LEU A 35 4.60 -14.09 -8.34
C LEU A 35 3.53 -15.03 -7.78
N LEU A 36 3.40 -15.05 -6.45
CA LEU A 36 2.38 -15.79 -5.71
C LEU A 36 1.19 -14.91 -5.32
N LYS A 37 1.48 -13.66 -4.92
CA LYS A 37 0.46 -12.72 -4.45
C LYS A 37 0.81 -11.30 -4.90
N LYS A 38 -0.16 -10.60 -5.50
CA LYS A 38 -0.07 -9.17 -5.80
C LYS A 38 -0.20 -8.32 -4.55
N ALA A 39 0.26 -7.08 -4.64
CA ALA A 39 0.15 -6.13 -3.56
C ALA A 39 -1.27 -5.54 -3.48
N TYR A 40 -1.74 -5.27 -2.26
CA TYR A 40 -2.98 -4.55 -2.03
C TYR A 40 -2.75 -3.33 -1.14
N LEU A 41 -3.51 -2.27 -1.38
CA LEU A 41 -3.40 -1.01 -0.67
C LEU A 41 -4.78 -0.49 -0.25
N THR A 42 -4.92 -0.19 1.04
CA THR A 42 -6.01 0.68 1.53
C THR A 42 -5.40 1.99 1.97
N VAL A 43 -6.00 3.09 1.54
CA VAL A 43 -5.57 4.44 1.90
C VAL A 43 -6.76 5.23 2.40
N LEU A 44 -6.62 5.80 3.59
CA LEU A 44 -7.46 6.86 4.08
C LEU A 44 -6.70 8.17 3.95
N HIS A 45 -7.33 9.18 3.39
CA HIS A 45 -6.83 10.55 3.34
C HIS A 45 -7.80 11.42 4.14
N ASN A 46 -7.31 12.01 5.24
CA ASN A 46 -8.13 12.78 6.18
C ASN A 46 -9.36 12.01 6.72
N GLY A 47 -9.16 10.73 7.03
CA GLY A 47 -10.21 9.84 7.55
C GLY A 47 -11.18 9.29 6.50
N LEU A 48 -11.10 9.76 5.24
CA LEU A 48 -11.93 9.26 4.14
C LEU A 48 -11.18 8.19 3.37
N ILE A 49 -11.80 7.03 3.15
CA ILE A 49 -11.22 5.97 2.31
C ILE A 49 -11.16 6.48 0.86
N VAL A 50 -9.96 6.64 0.33
CA VAL A 50 -9.72 7.04 -1.07
C VAL A 50 -9.31 5.87 -1.95
N HIS A 51 -8.76 4.81 -1.36
CA HIS A 51 -8.55 3.50 -1.98
C HIS A 51 -8.96 2.42 -0.98
N ASN A 52 -9.90 1.55 -1.36
CA ASN A 52 -10.33 0.42 -0.54
C ASN A 52 -9.76 -0.89 -1.09
N ARG A 53 -8.80 -1.47 -0.36
CA ARG A 53 -8.10 -2.74 -0.68
C ARG A 53 -7.85 -2.90 -2.18
N ARG A 54 -7.22 -1.90 -2.79
CA ARG A 54 -6.96 -1.87 -4.22
C ARG A 54 -5.76 -2.73 -4.56
N GLU A 55 -5.95 -3.64 -5.50
CA GLU A 55 -4.86 -4.40 -6.11
C GLU A 55 -3.95 -3.44 -6.88
N LEU A 56 -2.63 -3.60 -6.71
CA LEU A 56 -1.63 -2.86 -7.48
C LEU A 56 -1.17 -3.69 -8.69
N HIS A 57 -0.80 -3.00 -9.76
CA HIS A 57 -0.31 -3.64 -10.98
C HIS A 57 1.21 -3.84 -11.00
N GLY A 58 1.89 -3.58 -9.88
CA GLY A 58 3.35 -3.59 -9.78
C GLY A 58 3.89 -2.24 -9.34
N ASN A 59 5.13 -1.96 -9.72
CA ASN A 59 5.77 -0.67 -9.48
C ASN A 59 4.97 0.50 -10.11
N THR A 60 5.21 1.72 -9.64
CA THR A 60 4.64 2.92 -10.27
C THR A 60 5.63 3.52 -11.25
N VAL A 61 5.18 3.80 -12.48
CA VAL A 61 6.02 4.34 -13.56
C VAL A 61 5.39 5.62 -14.11
N TYR A 62 6.21 6.62 -14.43
CA TYR A 62 5.73 7.82 -15.12
C TYR A 62 5.32 7.47 -16.54
N ARG A 63 4.07 7.79 -16.92
CA ARG A 63 3.48 7.51 -18.26
C ARG A 63 3.52 6.04 -18.68
N GLY A 64 3.38 5.12 -17.73
CA GLY A 64 3.32 3.68 -18.02
C GLY A 64 2.57 2.89 -16.95
N VAL A 65 2.26 1.64 -17.27
CA VAL A 65 1.73 0.65 -16.30
C VAL A 65 2.90 -0.20 -15.85
N GLY A 66 3.12 -0.28 -14.54
CA GLY A 66 4.17 -1.12 -13.97
C GLY A 66 3.87 -2.60 -14.03
N ASN A 67 4.79 -3.40 -13.48
CA ASN A 67 4.70 -4.85 -13.44
C ASN A 67 5.40 -5.45 -12.20
N TYR A 68 5.43 -6.78 -12.13
CA TYR A 68 6.05 -7.56 -11.06
C TYR A 68 7.26 -8.38 -11.56
N ASP A 69 7.90 -7.95 -12.65
CA ASP A 69 8.95 -8.71 -13.35
C ASP A 69 10.25 -8.82 -12.54
N THR A 70 10.44 -7.91 -11.58
CA THR A 70 11.60 -7.91 -10.67
C THR A 70 11.14 -8.30 -9.25
N PRO A 71 11.40 -9.54 -8.80
CA PRO A 71 11.14 -9.95 -7.42
C PRO A 71 11.96 -9.13 -6.43
N HIS A 72 11.40 -8.90 -5.24
CA HIS A 72 12.10 -8.22 -4.16
C HIS A 72 11.79 -8.87 -2.79
N ALA A 73 12.61 -8.54 -1.80
CA ALA A 73 12.41 -9.00 -0.44
C ALA A 73 11.03 -8.55 0.11
N PRO A 74 10.40 -9.33 1.01
CA PRO A 74 9.07 -9.00 1.53
C PRO A 74 9.04 -7.73 2.40
N LYS A 75 10.22 -7.21 2.79
CA LYS A 75 10.40 -5.95 3.52
C LYS A 75 11.24 -5.00 2.68
N GLY A 76 10.94 -3.71 2.78
CA GLY A 76 11.67 -2.62 2.13
C GLY A 76 11.62 -1.36 2.98
N PHE A 77 12.20 -0.27 2.48
CA PHE A 77 12.14 1.03 3.11
C PHE A 77 10.84 1.77 2.74
N ILE A 78 10.47 2.75 3.56
CA ILE A 78 9.51 3.79 3.17
C ILE A 78 10.33 4.97 2.65
N GLU A 79 10.01 5.42 1.44
CA GLU A 79 10.59 6.63 0.86
C GLU A 79 9.56 7.76 0.91
N LEU A 80 9.99 8.92 1.39
CA LEU A 80 9.20 10.15 1.32
C LEU A 80 9.74 10.95 0.15
N TYR A 81 8.90 11.08 -0.88
CA TYR A 81 9.27 11.77 -2.10
C TYR A 81 8.71 13.19 -2.13
N GLU A 82 9.48 14.11 -2.70
CA GLU A 82 9.07 15.49 -2.98
C GLU A 82 9.34 15.81 -4.46
N HIS A 83 8.74 16.87 -4.99
CA HIS A 83 8.84 17.21 -6.42
C HIS A 83 9.02 18.71 -6.65
N GLY A 84 10.07 19.28 -6.05
CA GLY A 84 10.46 20.69 -6.13
C GLY A 84 9.57 21.65 -5.33
N ASN A 85 8.69 21.15 -4.46
CA ASN A 85 7.73 21.96 -3.73
C ASN A 85 7.98 21.86 -2.21
N PRO A 86 7.91 22.97 -1.45
CA PRO A 86 8.08 22.92 0.00
C PRO A 86 7.02 22.01 0.65
N VAL A 87 7.49 20.91 1.24
CA VAL A 87 6.66 19.96 2.00
C VAL A 87 7.31 19.71 3.36
N ARG A 88 6.48 19.49 4.38
CA ARG A 88 6.93 19.11 5.73
C ARG A 88 6.17 17.87 6.15
N PHE A 89 6.87 16.95 6.81
CA PHE A 89 6.30 15.72 7.35
C PHE A 89 6.35 15.74 8.88
N ARG A 90 5.38 15.11 9.53
CA ARG A 90 5.37 14.89 10.98
C ARG A 90 4.55 13.63 11.31
N ASN A 91 4.71 13.13 12.54
CA ASN A 91 3.91 12.02 13.07
C ASN A 91 3.92 10.77 12.17
N ILE A 92 5.12 10.34 11.76
CA ILE A 92 5.31 9.13 10.96
C ILE A 92 5.72 8.01 11.89
N TRP A 93 4.94 6.94 11.86
CA TRP A 93 5.22 5.69 12.56
C TRP A 93 4.74 4.53 11.69
N ILE A 94 5.26 3.34 11.96
CA ILE A 94 4.91 2.12 11.24
C ILE A 94 4.65 1.01 12.25
N ARG A 95 3.68 0.16 11.95
CA ARG A 95 3.47 -1.11 12.65
C ARG A 95 3.34 -2.22 11.63
N GLU A 96 3.91 -3.38 11.96
CA GLU A 96 3.65 -4.58 11.18
C GLU A 96 2.20 -5.04 11.41
N ILE A 97 1.53 -5.43 10.32
CA ILE A 97 0.22 -6.08 10.39
C ILE A 97 0.41 -7.59 10.31
N LYS A 98 -0.14 -8.31 11.30
CA LYS A 98 -0.29 -9.76 11.21
C LYS A 98 -1.64 -10.04 10.57
N VAL A 99 -1.65 -10.79 9.47
CA VAL A 99 -2.90 -11.37 8.97
C VAL A 99 -3.26 -12.49 9.94
N PRO A 100 -4.42 -12.41 10.62
CA PRO A 100 -4.84 -13.48 11.52
C PRO A 100 -4.92 -14.80 10.75
N THR A 101 -4.38 -15.86 11.32
CA THR A 101 -4.63 -17.23 10.85
C THR A 101 -6.07 -17.63 11.15
N ALA A 102 -6.57 -18.70 10.52
CA ALA A 102 -7.87 -19.27 10.86
C ALA A 102 -7.96 -19.60 12.37
N GLU A 103 -6.84 -20.06 12.95
CA GLU A 103 -6.70 -20.35 14.38
C GLU A 103 -6.78 -19.08 15.23
N ASP A 104 -6.11 -17.98 14.84
CA ASP A 104 -6.23 -16.67 15.50
C ASP A 104 -7.66 -16.12 15.50
N LEU A 105 -8.48 -16.55 14.53
CA LEU A 105 -9.90 -16.18 14.39
C LEU A 105 -10.85 -17.19 15.07
N GLY A 106 -10.33 -18.22 15.74
CA GLY A 106 -11.14 -19.27 16.36
C GLY A 106 -11.90 -20.15 15.36
N MET A 107 -11.46 -20.18 14.10
CA MET A 107 -12.03 -21.02 13.06
C MET A 107 -11.34 -22.38 13.06
N ALA A 108 -12.13 -23.46 12.99
CA ALA A 108 -11.59 -24.81 12.88
C ALA A 108 -10.75 -24.94 11.59
N PRO A 109 -9.62 -25.67 11.61
CA PRO A 109 -8.83 -25.88 10.41
C PRO A 109 -9.70 -26.59 9.35
N GLU A 110 -9.73 -26.06 8.13
CA GLU A 110 -10.42 -26.71 7.02
C GLU A 110 -9.81 -28.11 6.82
N ALA A 111 -10.68 -29.12 6.83
CA ALA A 111 -10.28 -30.49 6.54
C ALA A 111 -9.73 -30.55 5.10
N LYS A 112 -8.51 -31.09 4.96
CA LYS A 112 -7.83 -31.28 3.66
C LYS A 112 -8.62 -32.17 2.72
#